data_AF-A0A967SBD0-F1
#
_entry.id   AF-A0A967SBD0-F1
#
_cell.length_a   1.000
_cell.length_b   1.000
_cell.length_c   1.000
_cell.angle_alpha   90.00
_cell.angle_beta   90.00
_cell.angle_gamma   90.00
#
_symmetry.space_group_name_H-M   'P 1'
#
loop_
_entity.id
_entity.type
_entity.pdbx_description
1 polymer ?
#
loop_
_entity_poly.entity_id
_entity_poly.type
_entity_poly.pdbx_seq_one_letter_code
_entity_poly.pdbx_strand_id
1 'polypeptide(L)' 'AEEYAGQVEFEDMIIDASAMHMVLDPHQFDVLVMENMFGDILSDLMAGLVGGLGMAPGG' A
#
# COMPACT_ATOMS: atom_id res chain seq x y z
N ALA A 1 -15.94 2.06 8.15
CA ALA A 1 -15.15 1.42 9.21
C ALA A 1 -16.06 0.73 10.24
N GLU A 2 -17.01 1.43 10.87
CA GLU A 2 -17.88 0.85 11.93
C GLU A 2 -18.66 -0.39 11.51
N GLU A 3 -19.15 -0.44 10.26
CA GLU A 3 -19.86 -1.61 9.71
C GLU A 3 -19.00 -2.89 9.64
N TYR A 4 -17.67 -2.75 9.62
CA TYR A 4 -16.71 -3.85 9.54
C TYR A 4 -15.89 -4.03 10.83
N ALA A 5 -16.32 -3.39 11.93
CA ALA A 5 -15.64 -3.48 13.21
C ALA A 5 -15.55 -4.94 13.69
N GLY A 6 -14.33 -5.40 14.01
CA GLY A 6 -14.06 -6.77 14.42
C GLY A 6 -13.93 -7.80 13.28
N GLN A 7 -14.11 -7.38 12.03
CA GLN A 7 -13.85 -8.21 10.84
C GLN A 7 -12.56 -7.79 10.13
N VAL A 8 -12.28 -6.50 10.09
CA VAL A 8 -11.08 -5.92 9.47
C VAL A 8 -10.45 -4.94 10.45
N GLU A 9 -9.13 -5.07 10.64
CA GLU A 9 -8.35 -4.09 11.39
C GLU A 9 -8.06 -2.88 10.49
N PHE A 10 -8.19 -1.68 11.05
CA PHE A 10 -7.96 -0.43 10.34
C PHE A 10 -6.86 0.36 11.06
N GLU A 11 -5.88 0.82 10.29
CA GLU A 11 -4.81 1.69 10.76
C GLU A 11 -4.62 2.83 9.76
N ASP A 12 -4.51 4.06 10.27
CA ASP A 12 -4.22 5.25 9.48
C ASP A 12 -2.74 5.59 9.60
N MET A 13 -2.06 5.77 8.47
CA MET A 13 -0.65 6.10 8.41
C MET A 13 -0.42 7.30 7.48
N ILE A 14 0.54 8.16 7.83
CA ILE A 14 0.95 9.25 6.95
C ILE A 14 1.66 8.66 5.72
N ILE A 15 1.48 9.28 4.56
CA ILE A 15 1.96 8.75 3.28
C ILE A 15 3.49 8.61 3.21
N ASP A 16 4.24 9.50 3.87
CA ASP A 16 5.71 9.47 3.92
C ASP A 16 6.22 8.28 4.75
N ALA A 17 5.61 8.05 5.92
CA ALA A 17 5.86 6.89 6.76
C ALA A 17 5.47 5.60 6.02
N SER A 18 4.32 5.59 5.34
CA SER A 18 3.85 4.44 4.55
C SER A 18 4.88 4.06 3.48
N ALA A 19 5.40 5.04 2.73
CA ALA A 19 6.43 4.82 1.74
C ALA A 19 7.73 4.27 2.35
N MET A 20 8.16 4.79 3.50
CA MET A 20 9.34 4.31 4.21
C MET A 20 9.16 2.85 4.68
N HIS A 21 8.00 2.54 5.26
CA HIS A 21 7.67 1.20 5.73
C HIS A 21 7.53 0.19 4.59
N MET A 22 6.99 0.58 3.43
CA MET A 22 6.95 -0.28 2.25
C MET A 22 8.33 -0.72 1.77
N VAL A 23 9.33 0.16 1.85
CA VAL A 23 10.70 -0.17 1.45
C VAL A 23 11.40 -1.05 2.50
N LEU A 24 11.15 -0.79 3.78
CA LEU A 24 11.81 -1.49 4.88
C LEU A 24 11.22 -2.89 5.13
N ASP A 25 9.89 -2.98 5.16
CA ASP A 25 9.15 -4.20 5.41
C ASP A 25 7.76 -4.15 4.76
N PRO A 26 7.63 -4.46 3.46
CA PRO A 26 6.34 -4.41 2.77
C PRO A 26 5.34 -5.47 3.26
N HIS A 27 5.78 -6.49 4.01
CA HIS A 27 4.93 -7.62 4.41
C HIS A 27 3.94 -7.30 5.52
N GLN A 28 4.08 -6.13 6.17
CA GLN A 28 3.12 -5.65 7.16
C GLN A 28 1.82 -5.14 6.55
N PHE A 29 1.77 -4.95 5.22
CA PHE A 29 0.61 -4.40 4.53
C PHE A 29 -0.17 -5.49 3.79
N ASP A 30 -1.48 -5.54 4.02
CA ASP A 30 -2.40 -6.41 3.28
C ASP A 30 -3.22 -5.62 2.25
N VAL A 31 -3.92 -4.57 2.69
CA VAL A 31 -4.79 -3.74 1.86
C VAL A 31 -4.56 -2.27 2.20
N LEU A 32 -4.36 -1.46 1.16
CA LEU A 32 -4.10 -0.03 1.28
C LEU A 32 -5.15 0.76 0.50
N VAL A 33 -5.71 1.77 1.14
CA VAL A 33 -6.67 2.69 0.52
C VAL A 33 -6.12 4.10 0.65
N MET A 34 -6.04 4.81 -0.48
CA MET A 34 -5.49 6.15 -0.55
C MET A 34 -6.09 6.92 -1.73
N GLU A 35 -5.82 8.23 -1.78
CA GLU A 35 -6.21 9.06 -2.91
C GLU A 35 -5.46 8.67 -4.20
N ASN A 36 -6.04 9.00 -5.36
CA ASN A 36 -5.55 8.55 -6.66
C ASN A 36 -4.06 8.84 -6.91
N MET A 37 -3.60 10.05 -6.60
CA MET A 37 -2.20 10.44 -6.82
C MET A 37 -1.21 9.65 -5.96
N PHE A 38 -1.59 9.34 -4.71
CA PHE A 38 -0.75 8.54 -3.82
C PHE A 38 -0.74 7.07 -4.23
N GLY A 39 -1.88 6.57 -4.74
CA GLY A 39 -2.01 5.22 -5.27
C GLY A 39 -1.06 4.97 -6.43
N ASP A 40 -1.00 5.92 -7.38
CA ASP A 40 -0.08 5.86 -8.52
C ASP A 40 1.38 5.75 -8.06
N ILE A 41 1.82 6.69 -7.22
CA ILE A 41 3.20 6.75 -6.72
C ILE A 41 3.60 5.50 -5.93
N LEU A 42 2.77 5.04 -4.99
CA LEU A 42 3.09 3.89 -4.15
C LEU A 42 2.96 2.56 -4.91
N SER A 43 2.05 2.46 -5.88
CA SER A 43 1.96 1.27 -6.72
C SER A 43 3.21 1.10 -7.59
N ASP A 44 3.77 2.18 -8.13
CA ASP A 44 5.04 2.18 -8.84
C ASP A 44 6.22 1.80 -7.94
N LEU A 45 6.25 2.34 -6.70
CA LEU A 45 7.25 1.99 -5.70
C LEU A 45 7.23 0.48 -5.42
N MET A 46 6.05 -0.09 -5.16
CA MET A 46 5.88 -1.53 -4.91
C MET A 46 6.24 -2.37 -6.12
N ALA A 47 5.85 -1.94 -7.33
CA ALA A 47 6.23 -2.60 -8.57
C ALA A 47 7.76 -2.64 -8.73
N GLY A 48 8.46 -1.56 -8.37
CA GLY A 48 9.92 -1.52 -8.31
C GLY A 48 10.52 -2.54 -7.33
N LEU A 49 9.93 -2.68 -6.14
CA LEU A 49 10.40 -3.61 -5.10
C LEU A 49 10.24 -5.09 -5.49
N VAL A 50 9.19 -5.45 -6.24
CA VAL A 50 8.90 -6.84 -6.62
C VAL A 50 9.59 -7.32 -7.91
N GLY A 51 10.46 -6.50 -8.50
CA GLY A 51 11.21 -6.85 -9.71
C GLY A 51 10.85 -6.06 -10.97
N GLY A 52 10.09 -4.97 -10.82
CA GLY A 52 9.73 -4.01 -11.87
C GLY A 52 8.28 -4.14 -12.36
N LEU A 53 7.79 -3.09 -13.02
CA LEU A 53 6.43 -2.96 -13.56
C LEU A 53 6.02 -4.10 -14.51
N GLY A 54 6.96 -4.85 -15.08
CA GLY A 54 6.67 -6.01 -15.93
C GLY A 54 6.08 -7.21 -15.18
N MET A 55 6.18 -7.24 -13.85
CA MET A 55 5.68 -8.30 -12.98
C MET A 55 4.43 -7.89 -12.17
N ALA A 56 4.06 -6.60 -12.19
CA ALA A 56 2.89 -6.09 -11.49
C ALA A 56 1.66 -6.12 -12.42
N PRO A 57 0.63 -6.96 -12.16
CA PRO A 57 -0.60 -6.92 -12.93
C PRO A 57 -1.37 -5.64 -12.63
N GLY A 58 -1.66 -4.84 -13.66
CA GLY A 58 -2.48 -3.63 -13.57
C GLY A 58 -3.93 -3.88 -13.96
N GLY A 59 -4.88 -3.38 -13.17
CA GLY A 59 -6.32 -3.41 -13.40
C GLY A 59 -6.98 -2.13 -12.93
#